data_AF-A0AAU3WWG8-F1
#
_entry.id   AF-A0AAU3WWG8-F1
#
_cell.length_a   1.000
_cell.length_b   1.000
_cell.length_c   1.000
_cell.angle_alpha   90.00
_cell.angle_beta   90.00
_cell.angle_gamma   90.00
#
_symmetry.space_group_name_H-M   'P 1'
#
loop_
_entity.id
_entity.type
_entity.pdbx_description
1 polymer ?
#
loop_
_entity_poly.entity_id
_entity_poly.type
_entity_poly.pdbx_seq_one_letter_code
_entity_poly.pdbx_strand_id
1 'polypeptide(L)'
;MEWGTVVSVAVGGLIGLSGDTIGRIGARRQAQRARQESLEDAEAARRRAIEDESRAAKADRERSAVENILGAYLEHPIMLLNQPPDDTVESATKICATLGFEQSFLLDKELRLRVAEICYLVDMALSDSVPGYSLPEVAFLSRSETRMLMGAWSRGDALPDSVEGWRQIRQLRPDIEAQWQAKLRDNGSSIVVPPLSIY
;
A
#
# COMPACT_ATOMS: atom_id res chain seq x y z
N MET A 1 25.47 88.97 -7.35
CA MET A 1 25.67 87.51 -7.33
C MET A 1 24.93 86.93 -6.13
N GLU A 2 24.56 85.64 -6.17
CA GLU A 2 24.30 84.77 -4.99
C GLU A 2 22.89 84.44 -4.47
N TRP A 3 21.76 84.84 -5.08
CA TRP A 3 20.45 84.31 -4.63
C TRP A 3 19.95 83.09 -5.43
N GLY A 4 20.22 83.02 -6.74
CA GLY A 4 19.77 81.89 -7.58
C GLY A 4 20.48 80.57 -7.27
N THR A 5 21.75 80.63 -6.87
CA THR A 5 22.56 79.44 -6.59
C THR A 5 22.12 78.74 -5.29
N VAL A 6 21.76 79.51 -4.26
CA VAL A 6 21.33 78.98 -2.95
C VAL A 6 20.01 78.23 -3.06
N VAL A 7 19.06 78.74 -3.86
CA VAL A 7 17.76 78.08 -4.08
C VAL A 7 17.93 76.77 -4.86
N SER A 8 18.82 76.74 -5.87
CA SER A 8 19.06 75.54 -6.66
C SER A 8 19.74 74.40 -5.87
N VAL A 9 20.64 74.73 -4.95
CA VAL A 9 21.32 73.75 -4.08
C VAL A 9 20.37 73.23 -2.99
N ALA A 10 19.50 74.08 -2.45
CA ALA A 10 18.49 73.66 -1.47
C ALA A 10 17.44 72.72 -2.08
N VAL A 11 16.96 73.02 -3.30
CA VAL A 11 16.00 72.17 -4.02
C VAL A 11 16.66 70.87 -4.49
N GLY A 12 17.91 70.92 -4.98
CA GLY A 12 18.69 69.73 -5.34
C GLY A 12 18.97 68.81 -4.15
N GLY A 13 19.26 69.36 -2.97
CA GLY A 13 19.48 68.61 -1.73
C GLY A 13 18.22 67.91 -1.19
N LEU A 14 17.05 68.55 -1.32
CA LEU A 14 15.76 67.98 -0.91
C LEU A 14 15.28 66.86 -1.86
N ILE A 15 15.55 66.99 -3.17
CA ILE A 15 15.25 65.94 -4.16
C ILE A 15 16.22 64.75 -4.01
N GLY A 16 17.51 65.01 -3.72
CA GLY A 16 18.49 63.96 -3.45
C GLY A 16 18.18 63.13 -2.20
N LEU A 17 17.81 63.77 -1.08
CA LEU A 17 17.47 63.09 0.17
C LEU A 17 16.15 62.28 0.11
N SER A 18 15.21 62.70 -0.73
CA SER A 18 13.96 61.96 -0.95
C SER A 18 14.14 60.75 -1.89
N GLY A 19 15.00 60.85 -2.91
CA GLY A 19 15.34 59.71 -3.77
C GLY A 19 16.08 58.58 -3.03
N ASP A 20 17.01 58.93 -2.13
CA ASP A 20 17.85 57.96 -1.40
C ASP A 20 17.08 57.19 -0.30
N THR A 21 16.06 57.83 0.28
CA THR A 21 15.15 57.21 1.26
C THR A 21 14.11 56.31 0.59
N ILE A 22 13.56 56.71 -0.56
CA ILE A 22 12.61 55.91 -1.34
C ILE A 22 13.28 54.67 -1.94
N GLY A 23 14.51 54.80 -2.45
CA GLY A 23 15.31 53.67 -2.96
C GLY A 23 15.62 52.62 -1.89
N ARG A 24 15.99 53.05 -0.67
CA ARG A 24 16.23 52.14 0.46
C ARG A 24 14.98 51.41 0.96
N ILE A 25 13.81 52.05 0.90
CA ILE A 25 12.53 51.42 1.28
C ILE A 25 12.09 50.41 0.22
N GLY A 26 12.26 50.73 -1.07
CA GLY A 26 11.99 49.82 -2.19
C GLY A 26 12.88 48.57 -2.17
N ALA A 27 14.19 48.75 -1.96
CA ALA A 27 15.15 47.65 -1.87
C ALA A 27 14.88 46.72 -0.66
N ARG A 28 14.44 47.27 0.49
CA ARG A 28 14.04 46.47 1.65
C ARG A 28 12.77 45.65 1.40
N ARG A 29 11.77 46.22 0.71
CA ARG A 29 10.55 45.48 0.34
C ARG A 29 10.83 44.39 -0.69
N GLN A 30 11.69 44.65 -1.68
CA GLN A 30 12.12 43.62 -2.64
C GLN A 30 12.92 42.52 -1.96
N ALA A 31 13.84 42.86 -1.06
CA ALA A 31 14.60 41.86 -0.29
C ALA A 31 13.71 41.05 0.67
N GLN A 32 12.66 41.65 1.25
CA GLN A 32 11.69 40.94 2.07
C GLN A 32 10.81 39.99 1.23
N ARG A 33 10.34 40.43 0.06
CA ARG A 33 9.58 39.57 -0.87
C ARG A 33 10.40 38.41 -1.39
N ALA A 34 11.64 38.65 -1.84
CA ALA A 34 12.53 37.60 -2.29
C ALA A 34 12.87 36.59 -1.17
N ARG A 35 13.01 37.06 0.08
CA ARG A 35 13.17 36.16 1.23
C ARG A 35 11.90 35.36 1.50
N GLN A 36 10.74 35.97 1.40
CA GLN A 36 9.46 35.30 1.64
C GLN A 36 9.18 34.24 0.56
N GLU A 37 9.37 34.57 -0.71
CA GLU A 37 9.31 33.63 -1.83
C GLU A 37 10.32 32.48 -1.66
N SER A 38 11.56 32.77 -1.25
CA SER A 38 12.56 31.72 -1.00
C SER A 38 12.20 30.80 0.18
N LEU A 39 11.48 31.30 1.18
CA LEU A 39 11.02 30.52 2.33
C LEU A 39 9.83 29.64 1.93
N GLU A 40 8.88 30.18 1.17
CA GLU A 40 7.74 29.43 0.63
C GLU A 40 8.20 28.32 -0.32
N ASP A 41 9.17 28.60 -1.19
CA ASP A 41 9.79 27.59 -2.06
C ASP A 41 10.54 26.52 -1.26
N ALA A 42 11.27 26.91 -0.20
CA ALA A 42 11.96 25.96 0.67
C ALA A 42 10.97 25.08 1.47
N GLU A 43 9.85 25.64 1.92
CA GLU A 43 8.78 24.88 2.58
C GLU A 43 8.09 23.92 1.61
N ALA A 44 7.79 24.35 0.38
CA ALA A 44 7.23 23.50 -0.65
C ALA A 44 8.20 22.36 -1.03
N ALA A 45 9.49 22.64 -1.17
CA ALA A 45 10.51 21.63 -1.42
C ALA A 45 10.63 20.63 -0.26
N ARG A 46 10.57 21.08 0.99
CA ARG A 46 10.55 20.20 2.17
C ARG A 46 9.31 19.30 2.21
N ARG A 47 8.13 19.83 1.91
CA ARG A 47 6.90 19.02 1.86
C ARG A 47 6.98 17.93 0.80
N ARG A 48 7.45 18.28 -0.41
CA ARG A 48 7.68 17.29 -1.47
C ARG A 48 8.68 16.22 -1.05
N ALA A 49 9.78 16.59 -0.41
CA ALA A 49 10.76 15.63 0.09
C ALA A 49 10.16 14.64 1.11
N ILE A 50 9.33 15.12 2.04
CA ILE A 50 8.65 14.27 3.03
C ILE A 50 7.63 13.34 2.35
N GLU A 51 6.88 13.83 1.37
CA GLU A 51 5.92 13.02 0.62
C GLU A 51 6.62 11.93 -0.21
N ASP A 52 7.75 12.26 -0.83
CA ASP A 52 8.54 11.31 -1.61
C ASP A 52 9.20 10.26 -0.71
N GLU A 53 9.72 10.65 0.46
CA GLU A 53 10.24 9.71 1.48
C GLU A 53 9.13 8.79 2.00
N SER A 54 7.93 9.33 2.27
CA SER A 54 6.77 8.53 2.66
C SER A 54 6.36 7.54 1.56
N ARG A 55 6.43 7.96 0.29
CA ARG A 55 6.11 7.09 -0.86
C ARG A 55 7.15 5.98 -1.01
N ALA A 56 8.43 6.30 -0.85
CA ALA A 56 9.53 5.32 -0.87
C ALA A 56 9.38 4.30 0.26
N ALA A 57 9.16 4.75 1.50
CA ALA A 57 8.97 3.86 2.64
C ALA A 57 7.79 2.89 2.48
N LYS A 58 6.69 3.36 1.86
CA LYS A 58 5.53 2.50 1.55
C LYS A 58 5.86 1.45 0.48
N ALA A 59 6.57 1.85 -0.58
CA ALA A 59 6.99 0.93 -1.64
C ALA A 59 7.97 -0.14 -1.11
N ASP A 60 8.90 0.26 -0.23
CA ASP A 60 9.81 -0.67 0.43
C ASP A 60 9.04 -1.64 1.34
N ARG A 61 8.05 -1.14 2.10
CA ARG A 61 7.22 -2.00 2.95
C ARG A 61 6.37 -2.98 2.16
N GLU A 62 5.83 -2.58 1.02
CA GLU A 62 5.11 -3.46 0.10
C GLU A 62 6.04 -4.56 -0.44
N ARG A 63 7.25 -4.21 -0.86
CA ARG A 63 8.25 -5.20 -1.32
C ARG A 63 8.58 -6.20 -0.23
N SER A 64 8.82 -5.75 1.00
CA SER A 64 9.02 -6.66 2.15
C SER A 64 7.79 -7.54 2.42
N ALA A 65 6.57 -7.02 2.23
CA ALA A 65 5.35 -7.82 2.39
C ALA A 65 5.30 -8.97 1.37
N VAL A 66 5.60 -8.67 0.11
CA VAL A 66 5.67 -9.67 -0.97
C VAL A 66 6.75 -10.71 -0.69
N GLU A 67 7.93 -10.28 -0.25
CA GLU A 67 9.03 -11.18 0.14
C GLU A 67 8.62 -12.09 1.30
N ASN A 68 7.99 -11.55 2.35
CA ASN A 68 7.49 -12.34 3.49
C ASN A 68 6.41 -13.35 3.07
N ILE A 69 5.48 -12.94 2.20
CA ILE A 69 4.44 -13.84 1.67
C ILE A 69 5.07 -15.00 0.89
N LEU A 70 6.01 -14.72 -0.01
CA LEU A 70 6.71 -15.76 -0.76
C LEU A 70 7.60 -16.63 0.14
N GLY A 71 8.24 -16.01 1.13
CA GLY A 71 9.06 -16.64 2.15
C GLY A 71 8.29 -17.65 3.00
N ALA A 72 7.04 -17.33 3.37
CA ALA A 72 6.19 -18.25 4.14
C ALA A 72 6.00 -19.61 3.45
N TYR A 73 5.86 -19.63 2.11
CA TYR A 73 5.74 -20.87 1.34
C TYR A 73 7.08 -21.62 1.15
N LEU A 74 8.22 -20.99 1.48
CA LEU A 74 9.53 -21.64 1.51
C LEU A 74 9.84 -22.19 2.90
N GLU A 75 9.50 -21.43 3.95
CA GLU A 75 9.68 -21.80 5.35
C GLU A 75 8.72 -22.90 5.79
N HIS A 76 7.50 -22.88 5.25
CA HIS A 76 6.43 -23.83 5.58
C HIS A 76 5.98 -24.58 4.31
N PRO A 77 6.81 -25.50 3.79
CA PRO A 77 6.50 -26.17 2.54
C PRO A 77 5.25 -27.06 2.67
N ILE A 78 4.42 -27.00 1.64
CA ILE A 78 3.25 -27.88 1.49
C ILE A 78 3.50 -28.83 0.33
N MET A 79 3.58 -30.11 0.63
CA MET A 79 3.71 -31.18 -0.35
C MET A 79 2.33 -31.73 -0.68
N LEU A 80 2.06 -31.90 -1.96
CA LEU A 80 0.80 -32.47 -2.43
C LEU A 80 0.64 -33.94 -2.01
N LEU A 81 1.74 -34.67 -1.87
CA LEU A 81 1.76 -36.09 -1.57
C LEU A 81 2.68 -36.37 -0.38
N ASN A 82 2.25 -37.29 0.48
CA ASN A 82 3.04 -37.88 1.57
C ASN A 82 3.50 -36.91 2.67
N GLN A 83 2.90 -35.73 2.80
CA GLN A 83 3.10 -34.88 3.99
C GLN A 83 2.20 -35.39 5.13
N PRO A 84 2.72 -35.52 6.36
CA PRO A 84 1.88 -35.81 7.52
C PRO A 84 0.74 -34.79 7.67
N PRO A 85 -0.47 -35.22 8.06
CA PRO A 85 -1.61 -34.32 8.22
C PRO A 85 -1.32 -33.15 9.19
N ASP A 86 -0.70 -33.44 10.33
CA ASP A 86 -0.40 -32.42 11.35
C ASP A 86 0.60 -31.37 10.82
N ASP A 87 1.64 -31.79 10.10
CA ASP A 87 2.61 -30.89 9.46
C ASP A 87 1.95 -30.01 8.39
N THR A 88 0.96 -30.55 7.67
CA THR A 88 0.19 -29.81 6.66
C THR A 88 -0.65 -28.73 7.32
N VAL A 89 -1.34 -29.08 8.40
CA VAL A 89 -2.16 -28.15 9.18
C VAL A 89 -1.30 -27.04 9.77
N GLU A 90 -0.15 -27.37 10.35
CA GLU A 90 0.78 -26.38 10.89
C GLU A 90 1.26 -25.43 9.78
N SER A 91 1.72 -25.98 8.66
CA SER A 91 2.24 -25.18 7.54
C SER A 91 1.16 -24.25 6.95
N ALA A 92 -0.04 -24.78 6.70
CA ALA A 92 -1.16 -24.01 6.18
C ALA A 92 -1.59 -22.90 7.16
N THR A 93 -1.59 -23.18 8.47
CA THR A 93 -1.90 -22.18 9.50
C THR A 93 -0.89 -21.03 9.49
N LYS A 94 0.41 -21.34 9.41
CA LYS A 94 1.46 -20.31 9.34
C LYS A 94 1.38 -19.47 8.08
N ILE A 95 1.16 -20.11 6.93
CA ILE A 95 0.94 -19.42 5.66
C ILE A 95 -0.27 -18.50 5.74
N CYS A 96 -1.41 -19.00 6.25
CA CYS A 96 -2.63 -18.22 6.41
C CYS A 96 -2.39 -16.98 7.28
N ALA A 97 -1.70 -17.12 8.41
CA ALA A 97 -1.37 -16.00 9.28
C ALA A 97 -0.51 -14.94 8.58
N THR A 98 0.52 -15.36 7.82
CA THR A 98 1.36 -14.43 7.06
C THR A 98 0.58 -13.72 5.96
N LEU A 99 -0.21 -14.45 5.17
CA LEU A 99 -1.04 -13.85 4.12
C LEU A 99 -2.02 -12.82 4.71
N GLY A 100 -2.70 -13.18 5.80
CA GLY A 100 -3.70 -12.33 6.46
C GLY A 100 -3.12 -11.04 7.04
N PHE A 101 -1.86 -11.07 7.50
CA PHE A 101 -1.16 -9.89 8.01
C PHE A 101 -0.53 -9.07 6.88
N GLU A 102 0.28 -9.70 6.03
CA GLU A 102 1.11 -9.02 5.04
C GLU A 102 0.28 -8.37 3.91
N GLN A 103 -0.92 -8.88 3.62
CA GLN A 103 -1.83 -8.25 2.65
C GLN A 103 -2.14 -6.79 2.95
N SER A 104 -2.11 -6.38 4.23
CA SER A 104 -2.45 -5.02 4.65
C SER A 104 -1.44 -3.97 4.16
N PHE A 105 -0.25 -4.42 3.78
CA PHE A 105 0.85 -3.61 3.28
C PHE A 105 0.94 -3.59 1.75
N LEU A 106 0.08 -4.32 1.07
CA LEU A 106 -0.04 -4.29 -0.39
C LEU A 106 -0.80 -3.02 -0.80
N LEU A 107 -0.15 -2.20 -1.63
CA LEU A 107 -0.68 -0.93 -2.12
C LEU A 107 -1.59 -1.16 -3.32
N ASP A 108 -1.24 -2.13 -4.17
CA ASP A 108 -2.11 -2.57 -5.26
C ASP A 108 -3.39 -3.20 -4.70
N LYS A 109 -4.53 -2.59 -5.02
CA LYS A 109 -5.83 -3.03 -4.51
C LYS A 109 -6.19 -4.42 -5.02
N GLU A 110 -5.94 -4.71 -6.29
CA GLU A 110 -6.34 -5.97 -6.90
C GLU A 110 -5.50 -7.12 -6.33
N LEU A 111 -4.19 -6.92 -6.22
CA LEU A 111 -3.28 -7.88 -5.60
C LEU A 111 -3.68 -8.15 -4.16
N ARG A 112 -3.96 -7.08 -3.39
CA ARG A 112 -4.41 -7.21 -2.01
C ARG A 112 -5.66 -8.07 -1.89
N LEU A 113 -6.68 -7.82 -2.71
CA LEU A 113 -7.92 -8.60 -2.70
C LEU A 113 -7.69 -10.06 -3.08
N ARG A 114 -6.79 -10.32 -4.03
CA ARG A 114 -6.44 -11.69 -4.43
C ARG A 114 -5.68 -12.42 -3.33
N VAL A 115 -4.77 -11.76 -2.62
CA VAL A 115 -4.09 -12.35 -1.45
C VAL A 115 -5.05 -12.58 -0.29
N ALA A 116 -6.00 -11.65 -0.05
CA ALA A 116 -7.05 -11.80 0.95
C ALA A 116 -7.91 -13.04 0.69
N GLU A 117 -8.32 -13.21 -0.57
CA GLU A 117 -9.10 -14.35 -1.02
C GLU A 117 -8.34 -15.67 -0.83
N ILE A 118 -7.03 -15.68 -1.13
CA ILE A 118 -6.17 -16.84 -0.89
C ILE A 118 -6.10 -17.18 0.59
N CYS A 119 -5.86 -16.18 1.45
CA CYS A 119 -5.85 -16.36 2.90
C CYS A 119 -7.17 -17.00 3.38
N TYR A 120 -8.30 -16.45 2.94
CA TYR A 120 -9.63 -16.94 3.32
C TYR A 120 -9.87 -18.39 2.89
N LEU A 121 -9.53 -18.75 1.65
CA LEU A 121 -9.77 -20.10 1.15
C LEU A 121 -8.85 -21.14 1.83
N VAL A 122 -7.63 -20.75 2.21
CA VAL A 122 -6.76 -21.60 3.04
C VAL A 122 -7.35 -21.78 4.44
N ASP A 123 -7.88 -20.71 5.05
CA ASP A 123 -8.55 -20.78 6.35
C ASP A 123 -9.79 -21.69 6.33
N MET A 124 -10.61 -21.57 5.28
CA MET A 124 -11.77 -22.45 5.09
C MET A 124 -11.36 -23.92 4.90
N ALA A 125 -10.24 -24.17 4.23
CA ALA A 125 -9.70 -25.53 4.05
C ALA A 125 -9.19 -26.13 5.36
N LEU A 126 -8.63 -25.33 6.29
CA LEU A 126 -8.27 -25.79 7.64
C LEU A 126 -9.48 -26.33 8.41
N SER A 127 -10.68 -25.81 8.11
CA SER A 127 -11.94 -26.24 8.70
C SER A 127 -12.68 -27.31 7.87
N ASP A 128 -12.04 -27.90 6.86
CA ASP A 128 -12.64 -28.89 5.94
C ASP A 128 -13.92 -28.38 5.26
N SER A 129 -13.96 -27.10 4.90
CA SER A 129 -15.14 -26.43 4.33
C SER A 129 -15.01 -26.15 2.83
N VAL A 130 -14.01 -26.74 2.16
CA VAL A 130 -13.80 -26.59 0.72
C VAL A 130 -14.27 -27.87 0.01
N PRO A 131 -15.42 -27.86 -0.68
CA PRO A 131 -15.98 -29.07 -1.29
C PRO A 131 -15.05 -29.64 -2.36
N GLY A 132 -14.76 -30.94 -2.28
CA GLY A 132 -14.01 -31.66 -3.32
C GLY A 132 -12.50 -31.38 -3.35
N TYR A 133 -11.98 -30.63 -2.39
CA TYR A 133 -10.54 -30.37 -2.25
C TYR A 133 -10.09 -30.64 -0.82
N SER A 134 -9.00 -31.37 -0.68
CA SER A 134 -8.30 -31.56 0.58
C SER A 134 -7.46 -30.33 0.94
N LEU A 135 -7.14 -30.16 2.23
CA LEU A 135 -6.23 -29.10 2.69
C LEU A 135 -4.89 -29.04 1.93
N PRO A 136 -4.16 -30.17 1.72
CA PRO A 136 -2.94 -30.15 0.91
C PRO A 136 -3.15 -29.62 -0.51
N GLU A 137 -4.26 -29.95 -1.17
CA GLU A 137 -4.56 -29.49 -2.52
C GLU A 137 -4.82 -27.98 -2.55
N VAL A 138 -5.68 -27.47 -1.67
CA VAL A 138 -5.96 -26.03 -1.58
C VAL A 138 -4.67 -25.27 -1.28
N ALA A 139 -3.87 -25.75 -0.34
CA ALA A 139 -2.69 -25.03 0.10
C ALA A 139 -1.51 -25.17 -0.88
N PHE A 140 -1.46 -26.23 -1.68
CA PHE A 140 -0.55 -26.33 -2.83
C PHE A 140 -0.96 -25.39 -3.97
N LEU A 141 -2.26 -25.31 -4.28
CA LEU A 141 -2.78 -24.42 -5.31
C LEU A 141 -2.61 -22.94 -4.91
N SER A 142 -2.79 -22.61 -3.63
CA SER A 142 -2.58 -21.25 -3.11
C SER A 142 -1.15 -20.75 -3.31
N ARG A 143 -0.16 -21.63 -3.14
CA ARG A 143 1.26 -21.34 -3.45
C ARG A 143 1.44 -20.98 -4.91
N SER A 144 0.82 -21.75 -5.80
CA SER A 144 0.94 -21.57 -7.26
C SER A 144 0.28 -20.27 -7.71
N GLU A 145 -0.93 -20.00 -7.21
CA GLU A 145 -1.65 -18.75 -7.45
C GLU A 145 -0.85 -17.54 -6.91
N THR A 146 -0.40 -17.60 -5.65
CA THR A 146 0.39 -16.52 -5.03
C THR A 146 1.64 -16.21 -5.84
N ARG A 147 2.41 -17.22 -6.27
CA ARG A 147 3.62 -17.01 -7.07
C ARG A 147 3.35 -16.37 -8.42
N MET A 148 2.27 -16.78 -9.09
CA MET A 148 1.87 -16.19 -10.36
C MET A 148 1.53 -14.71 -10.18
N LEU A 149 0.74 -14.37 -9.15
CA LEU A 149 0.34 -13.00 -8.86
C LEU A 149 1.54 -12.11 -8.50
N MET A 150 2.39 -12.56 -7.57
CA MET A 150 3.59 -11.82 -7.16
C MET A 150 4.58 -11.68 -8.31
N GLY A 151 4.67 -12.70 -9.17
CA GLY A 151 5.48 -12.64 -10.39
C GLY A 151 4.99 -11.56 -11.35
N ALA A 152 3.69 -11.48 -11.61
CA ALA A 152 3.11 -10.44 -12.47
C ALA A 152 3.30 -9.04 -11.88
N TRP A 153 2.98 -8.88 -10.59
CA TRP A 153 3.19 -7.63 -9.86
C TRP A 153 4.65 -7.16 -9.93
N SER A 154 5.62 -8.07 -9.71
CA SER A 154 7.05 -7.72 -9.73
C SER A 154 7.54 -7.21 -11.08
N ARG A 155 6.88 -7.59 -12.18
CA ARG A 155 7.17 -7.12 -13.54
C ARG A 155 6.41 -5.85 -13.91
N GLY A 156 5.46 -5.42 -13.08
CA GLY A 156 4.54 -4.32 -13.40
C GLY A 156 3.48 -4.73 -14.43
N ASP A 157 3.23 -6.02 -14.60
CA ASP A 157 2.21 -6.54 -15.51
C ASP A 157 0.81 -6.45 -14.88
N ALA A 158 -0.23 -6.47 -15.70
CA ALA A 158 -1.59 -6.72 -15.23
C ALA A 158 -1.68 -8.09 -14.53
N LEU A 159 -2.50 -8.19 -13.48
CA LEU A 159 -2.66 -9.45 -12.78
C LEU A 159 -3.34 -10.48 -13.68
N PRO A 160 -2.78 -11.70 -13.79
CA PRO A 160 -3.33 -12.73 -14.64
C PRO A 160 -4.59 -13.36 -14.05
N ASP A 161 -5.37 -13.99 -14.93
CA ASP A 161 -6.45 -14.88 -14.52
C ASP A 161 -5.92 -16.01 -13.64
N SER A 162 -6.76 -16.47 -12.70
CA SER A 162 -6.41 -17.57 -11.79
C SER A 162 -5.95 -18.82 -12.54
N VAL A 163 -4.98 -19.53 -11.96
CA VAL A 163 -4.63 -20.88 -12.43
C VAL A 163 -5.85 -21.78 -12.38
N GLU A 164 -5.98 -22.72 -13.32
CA GLU A 164 -7.21 -23.49 -13.53
C GLU A 164 -7.76 -24.15 -12.24
N GLY A 165 -6.91 -24.84 -11.47
CA GLY A 165 -7.33 -25.45 -10.21
C GLY A 165 -7.79 -24.43 -9.16
N TRP A 166 -7.13 -23.27 -9.08
CA TRP A 166 -7.55 -22.20 -8.17
C TRP A 166 -8.85 -21.55 -8.64
N ARG A 167 -9.01 -21.34 -9.95
CA ARG A 167 -10.24 -20.82 -10.56
C ARG A 167 -11.44 -21.69 -10.22
N GLN A 168 -11.29 -23.01 -10.25
CA GLN A 168 -12.35 -23.95 -9.85
C GLN A 168 -12.71 -23.78 -8.38
N ILE A 169 -11.73 -23.70 -7.48
CA ILE A 169 -12.00 -23.41 -6.05
C ILE A 169 -12.75 -22.08 -5.88
N ARG A 170 -12.34 -21.02 -6.60
CA ARG A 170 -13.00 -19.71 -6.52
C ARG A 170 -14.47 -19.76 -6.94
N GLN A 171 -14.80 -20.58 -7.94
CA GLN A 171 -16.19 -20.76 -8.40
C GLN A 171 -17.07 -21.45 -7.35
N LEU A 172 -16.48 -22.25 -6.45
CA LEU A 172 -17.17 -22.92 -5.35
C LEU A 172 -17.45 -22.00 -4.15
N ARG A 173 -17.06 -20.73 -4.19
CA ARG A 173 -17.21 -19.81 -3.05
C ARG A 173 -18.63 -19.78 -2.44
N PRO A 174 -19.72 -19.71 -3.22
CA PRO A 174 -21.06 -19.74 -2.63
C PRO A 174 -21.33 -21.01 -1.81
N ASP A 175 -20.81 -22.16 -2.29
CA ASP A 175 -20.97 -23.44 -1.60
C ASP A 175 -20.10 -23.53 -0.34
N ILE A 176 -18.87 -23.00 -0.40
CA ILE A 176 -17.95 -22.88 0.75
C ILE A 176 -18.59 -22.04 1.86
N GLU A 177 -19.11 -20.87 1.51
CA GLU A 177 -19.80 -19.97 2.46
C GLU A 177 -21.02 -20.67 3.08
N ALA A 178 -21.84 -21.35 2.27
CA ALA A 178 -23.02 -22.06 2.76
C ALA A 178 -22.65 -23.21 3.72
N GLN A 179 -21.61 -23.99 3.41
CA GLN A 179 -21.14 -25.06 4.29
C GLN A 179 -20.59 -24.53 5.61
N TRP A 180 -19.80 -23.46 5.56
CA TRP A 180 -19.26 -22.86 6.76
C TRP A 180 -20.35 -22.28 7.67
N GLN A 181 -21.35 -21.60 7.08
CA GLN A 181 -22.52 -21.13 7.82
C GLN A 181 -23.33 -22.27 8.44
N ALA A 182 -23.49 -23.40 7.73
CA ALA A 182 -24.13 -24.58 8.28
C ALA A 182 -23.35 -25.11 9.51
N LYS A 183 -22.01 -25.23 9.41
CA LYS A 183 -21.15 -25.66 10.53
C LYS A 183 -21.26 -24.72 11.74
N LEU A 184 -21.27 -23.41 11.54
CA LEU A 184 -21.45 -22.45 12.64
C LEU A 184 -22.79 -22.65 13.34
N ARG A 185 -23.87 -22.79 12.57
CA ARG A 185 -25.22 -23.04 13.10
C ARG A 185 -25.29 -24.35 13.87
N ASP A 186 -24.72 -25.43 13.32
CA ASP A 186 -24.72 -26.75 13.94
C ASP A 186 -23.91 -26.76 15.25
N ASN A 187 -22.87 -25.93 15.34
CA ASN A 187 -22.09 -25.68 16.56
C ASN A 187 -22.77 -24.69 17.55
N GLY A 188 -24.02 -24.29 17.31
CA GLY A 188 -24.79 -23.41 18.19
C GLY A 188 -24.41 -21.93 18.10
N SER A 189 -23.61 -21.53 17.11
CA SER A 189 -23.27 -20.13 16.86
C SER A 189 -24.29 -19.48 15.93
N SER A 190 -24.86 -18.34 16.34
CA SER A 190 -25.85 -17.58 15.55
C SER A 190 -25.23 -16.44 14.72
N ILE A 191 -23.95 -16.54 14.39
CA ILE A 191 -23.21 -15.48 13.68
C ILE A 191 -23.55 -15.56 12.19
N VAL A 192 -24.20 -14.53 11.67
CA VAL A 192 -24.38 -14.34 10.22
C VAL A 192 -23.21 -13.51 9.72
N VAL A 193 -22.42 -14.07 8.81
CA VAL A 193 -21.28 -13.35 8.21
C VAL A 193 -21.75 -12.72 6.90
N PRO A 194 -21.43 -11.44 6.66
CA PRO A 194 -21.81 -10.77 5.43
C PRO A 194 -21.16 -11.47 4.20
N PRO A 195 -21.84 -11.49 3.05
CA PRO A 195 -21.34 -12.14 1.84
C PRO A 195 -20.04 -11.48 1.35
N LEU A 196 -19.13 -12.27 0.77
CA LEU A 196 -17.81 -11.79 0.33
C LEU A 196 -17.82 -10.79 -0.84
N SER A 197 -18.99 -10.40 -1.37
CA SER A 197 -19.07 -9.42 -2.47
C SER A 197 -18.76 -7.96 -2.06
N ILE A 198 -18.49 -7.71 -0.77
CA ILE A 198 -18.35 -6.36 -0.20
C ILE A 198 -16.86 -5.96 0.02
N TYR A 199 -15.89 -6.83 -0.26
CA TYR A 199 -14.45 -6.54 -0.14
C TYR A 199 -13.75 -6.58 -1.50
#